data_AF-A0A1C8E0K4-F1
#
_entry.id   AF-A0A1C8E0K4-F1
#
_cell.length_a   1.000
_cell.length_b   1.000
_cell.length_c   1.000
_cell.angle_alpha   90.00
_cell.angle_beta   90.00
_cell.angle_gamma   90.00
#
_symmetry.space_group_name_H-M   'P 1'
#
loop_
_entity.id
_entity.type
_entity.pdbx_description
1 polymer ?
#
loop_
_entity_poly.entity_id
_entity_poly.type
_entity_poly.pdbx_seq_one_letter_code
_entity_poly.pdbx_strand_id
1 'polypeptide(L)' 'MAVPKKRTSVTKKRIRKNFWKKKGYWTALKALSLGKTLYIGNFNKK' A
#
# COMPACT_ATOMS: atom_id res chain seq x y z
N MET A 1 12.90 -29.99 -6.42
CA MET A 1 12.03 -28.82 -6.15
C MET A 1 10.59 -29.27 -6.05
N ALA A 2 9.82 -28.75 -5.10
CA ALA A 2 8.40 -29.08 -4.99
C ALA A 2 7.61 -28.37 -6.11
N VAL A 3 6.90 -29.14 -6.93
CA VAL A 3 6.05 -28.64 -8.02
C VAL A 3 4.60 -28.57 -7.54
N PRO A 4 3.88 -27.47 -7.77
CA PRO A 4 2.48 -27.37 -7.37
C PRO A 4 1.63 -28.37 -8.16
N LYS A 5 0.94 -29.27 -7.45
CA LYS A 5 0.08 -30.29 -8.06
C LYS A 5 -1.14 -29.72 -8.78
N LYS A 6 -1.61 -28.54 -8.36
CA LYS A 6 -2.78 -27.83 -8.91
C LYS A 6 -2.52 -26.32 -8.95
N ARG A 7 -3.14 -25.65 -9.91
CA ARG A 7 -3.12 -24.17 -9.99
C ARG A 7 -3.88 -23.55 -8.82
N THR A 8 -3.42 -22.40 -8.35
CA THR A 8 -4.19 -21.59 -7.40
C THR A 8 -5.50 -21.11 -8.04
N SER A 9 -6.60 -21.15 -7.30
CA SER A 9 -7.86 -20.55 -7.73
C SER A 9 -7.70 -19.05 -7.98
N VAL A 10 -8.57 -18.50 -8.83
CA VAL A 10 -8.56 -17.06 -9.17
C VAL A 10 -8.76 -16.21 -7.91
N THR A 11 -9.66 -16.64 -7.02
CA THR A 11 -9.94 -15.97 -5.74
C THR A 11 -8.70 -15.92 -4.84
N LYS A 12 -8.02 -17.06 -4.64
CA LYS A 12 -6.79 -17.14 -3.83
C LYS A 12 -5.65 -16.30 -4.43
N LYS A 13 -5.54 -16.25 -5.77
CA LYS A 13 -4.56 -15.39 -6.46
C LYS A 13 -4.85 -13.90 -6.20
N ARG A 14 -6.13 -13.48 -6.28
CA ARG A 14 -6.55 -12.09 -6.04
C ARG A 14 -6.29 -11.65 -4.60
N ILE A 15 -6.61 -12.49 -3.60
CA ILE A 15 -6.37 -12.19 -2.18
C ILE A 15 -4.88 -11.93 -1.92
N ARG A 16 -3.99 -12.78 -2.45
CA ARG A 16 -2.52 -12.57 -2.32
C ARG A 16 -2.07 -11.24 -2.93
N LYS A 17 -2.58 -10.88 -4.12
CA LYS A 17 -2.26 -9.58 -4.74
C LYS A 17 -2.84 -8.40 -3.95
N ASN A 18 -4.03 -8.53 -3.38
CA ASN A 18 -4.65 -7.48 -2.58
C ASN A 18 -3.85 -7.18 -1.31
N PHE A 19 -3.24 -8.19 -0.67
CA PHE A 19 -2.36 -7.96 0.47
C PHE A 19 -1.16 -7.08 0.10
N TRP A 20 -0.56 -7.31 -1.07
CA TRP A 20 0.54 -6.47 -1.57
C TRP A 20 0.07 -5.04 -1.88
N LYS A 21 -1.09 -4.89 -2.54
CA LYS A 21 -1.69 -3.57 -2.84
C LYS A 21 -2.06 -2.77 -1.58
N LYS A 22 -2.52 -3.45 -0.52
CA LYS A 22 -2.91 -2.82 0.76
C LYS A 22 -1.74 -2.07 1.41
N LYS A 23 -0.50 -2.49 1.17
CA LYS A 23 0.69 -1.80 1.69
C LYS A 23 0.81 -0.38 1.11
N GLY A 24 0.50 -0.20 -0.17
CA GLY A 24 0.54 1.11 -0.84
C GLY A 24 -0.50 2.11 -0.30
N TYR A 25 -1.66 1.62 0.15
CA TYR A 25 -2.67 2.45 0.79
C TYR A 25 -2.15 3.08 2.09
N TRP A 26 -1.48 2.29 2.92
CA TRP A 26 -0.89 2.79 4.17
C TRP A 26 0.23 3.80 3.95
N THR A 27 1.05 3.61 2.92
CA THR A 27 2.10 4.58 2.58
C THR A 27 1.49 5.89 2.07
N ALA A 28 0.43 5.83 1.26
CA ALA A 28 -0.28 7.01 0.79
C ALA A 28 -0.90 7.81 1.94
N LEU A 29 -1.54 7.14 2.90
CA LEU A 29 -2.10 7.79 4.09
C LEU A 29 -1.04 8.52 4.91
N LYS A 30 0.11 7.88 5.15
CA LYS A 30 1.22 8.50 5.87
C LYS A 30 1.79 9.70 5.11
N ALA A 31 1.97 9.58 3.79
CA ALA A 31 2.46 10.66 2.94
C ALA A 31 1.51 11.86 2.93
N LEU A 32 0.20 11.64 2.88
CA LEU A 32 -0.80 12.72 2.97
C LEU A 32 -0.73 13.46 4.31
N SER A 33 -0.62 12.74 5.43
CA SER A 33 -0.46 13.35 6.75
C SER A 33 0.80 14.22 6.82
N LEU A 34 1.93 13.69 6.32
CA LEU A 34 3.21 14.40 6.26
C LEU A 34 3.16 15.62 5.33
N GLY A 35 2.49 15.52 4.18
CA GLY A 35 2.32 16.66 3.27
C GLY A 35 1.56 17.82 3.92
N LYS A 36 0.51 17.52 4.71
CA LYS A 36 -0.22 18.55 5.46
C LYS A 36 0.66 19.27 6.49
N THR A 37 1.49 18.54 7.23
CA THR A 37 2.36 19.18 8.24
C THR A 37 3.42 20.06 7.59
N LEU A 38 4.02 19.63 6.46
CA LEU A 38 4.95 20.45 5.70
C LEU A 38 4.29 21.70 5.12
N TYR A 39 3.07 21.59 4.60
CA TYR A 39 2.33 22.72 4.05
C TYR A 39 2.07 23.79 5.12
N ILE A 40 1.58 23.41 6.29
CA ILE A 40 1.32 24.33 7.41
C ILE A 40 2.63 24.92 7.95
N GLY A 41 3.67 24.09 8.12
CA GLY A 41 4.97 24.53 8.63
C GLY A 41 5.68 25.54 7.71
N ASN A 42 5.49 25.45 6.39
CA ASN A 42 6.02 26.41 5.43
C ASN A 42 5.16 27.67 5.30
N PHE A 43 3.84 27.56 5.50
CA PHE A 43 2.94 28.71 5.55
C PHE A 43 3.23 29.62 6.74
N ASN A 44 3.47 29.04 7.93
CA ASN A 44 3.77 29.79 9.15
C ASN A 44 5.22 30.33 9.22
N LYS A 45 6.08 29.95 8.27
CA LYS A 45 7.46 30.47 8.14
C LYS A 45 7.58 31.66 7.19
N LYS A 46 6.49 31.99 6.49
CA LYS A 46 6.32 33.26 5.78
C LYS A 46 5.76 34.30 6.74
#